data_AF-A0A974DJC9-F1
#
_entry.id   AF-A0A974DJC9-F1
#
_cell.length_a   1.000
_cell.length_b   1.000
_cell.length_c   1.000
_cell.angle_alpha   90.00
_cell.angle_beta   90.00
_cell.angle_gamma   90.00
#
_symmetry.space_group_name_H-M   'P 1'
#
loop_
_entity.id
_entity.type
_entity.pdbx_description
1 polymer ?
#
loop_
_entity_poly.entity_id
_entity_poly.type
_entity_poly.pdbx_seq_one_letter_code
_entity_poly.pdbx_strand_id
1 'polypeptide(L)'
;MKGLIPRGLRVQIFPTFEAPDTNFRDKWEAVLSDCSFKFMDLLIEEEEKKLTTINKQIEELHSKIEAVKNDESLIVKYDSIMKGMHKLETSLLETKKTKLARDVKDYSTNMVYRWSHIKANVNPMRGTSWFNKKRAERNPNFINVSQSRRSNPQTRSDSHLGGRSSMD
;
A
#
# COMPACT_ATOMS: atom_id res chain seq x y z
N MET A 1 16.85 -40.13 28.77
CA MET A 1 17.97 -40.67 27.96
C MET A 1 19.19 -40.92 28.85
N LYS A 2 19.12 -41.85 29.81
CA LYS A 2 20.22 -42.07 30.75
C LYS A 2 21.08 -43.25 30.26
N GLY A 3 22.30 -42.97 29.81
CA GLY A 3 23.30 -44.00 29.51
C GLY A 3 24.26 -43.71 28.36
N LEU A 4 23.98 -42.75 27.47
CA LEU A 4 24.81 -42.48 26.29
C LEU A 4 25.24 -41.02 26.26
N ILE A 5 26.53 -40.77 26.51
CA ILE A 5 27.14 -39.46 26.31
C ILE A 5 27.61 -39.37 24.85
N PRO A 6 27.14 -38.38 24.07
CA PRO A 6 27.61 -38.13 22.71
C PRO A 6 29.12 -37.99 22.68
N ARG A 7 29.75 -38.49 21.63
CA ARG A 7 31.22 -38.55 21.55
C ARG A 7 31.90 -37.19 21.75
N GLY A 8 31.29 -36.11 21.25
CA GLY A 8 31.79 -34.74 21.42
C GLY A 8 31.67 -34.17 22.85
N LEU A 9 30.87 -34.78 23.72
CA LEU A 9 30.68 -34.37 25.12
C LEU A 9 31.46 -35.23 26.11
N ARG A 10 32.19 -36.25 25.63
CA ARG A 10 33.03 -37.09 26.48
C ARG A 10 34.28 -36.32 26.87
N VAL A 11 34.39 -35.94 28.13
CA VAL A 11 35.56 -35.24 28.64
C VAL A 11 36.71 -36.24 28.79
N GLN A 12 37.80 -36.02 28.05
CA GLN A 12 39.04 -36.81 28.15
C GLN A 12 40.13 -35.98 28.82
N ILE A 13 39.90 -35.66 30.09
CA ILE A 13 40.90 -34.99 30.92
C ILE A 13 41.49 -36.04 31.83
N PHE A 14 42.81 -36.18 31.81
CA PHE A 14 43.51 -37.09 32.71
C PHE A 14 43.98 -36.34 33.95
N PRO A 15 43.82 -36.94 35.14
CA PRO A 15 44.43 -36.40 36.35
C PRO A 15 45.95 -36.54 36.22
N THR A 16 46.71 -35.51 36.62
CA THR A 16 48.17 -35.37 36.41
C THR A 16 49.03 -36.38 37.21
N PHE A 17 48.45 -37.43 37.78
CA PHE A 17 49.17 -38.40 38.60
C PHE A 17 49.76 -39.52 37.73
N GLU A 18 51.01 -39.89 38.00
CA GLU A 18 51.66 -41.06 37.41
C GLU A 18 50.84 -42.32 37.75
N ALA A 19 50.29 -42.97 36.71
CA ALA A 19 49.59 -44.26 36.76
C ALA A 19 48.53 -44.42 37.89
N PRO A 20 47.33 -43.84 37.75
CA PRO A 20 46.26 -44.03 38.73
C PRO A 20 45.80 -45.50 38.83
N ASP A 21 45.50 -45.96 40.04
CA ASP A 21 44.79 -47.22 40.29
C ASP A 21 43.47 -47.27 39.49
N THR A 22 43.07 -48.46 39.04
CA THR A 22 41.84 -48.65 38.25
C THR A 22 40.61 -48.12 38.98
N ASN A 23 40.55 -48.27 40.30
CA ASN A 23 39.48 -47.73 41.13
C ASN A 23 39.39 -46.20 41.09
N PHE A 24 40.53 -45.52 41.00
CA PHE A 24 40.56 -44.06 40.92
C PHE A 24 40.12 -43.60 39.52
N ARG A 25 40.59 -44.28 38.47
CA ARG A 25 40.18 -44.01 37.09
C ARG A 25 38.67 -44.13 36.92
N ASP A 26 38.06 -45.19 37.44
CA ASP A 26 36.62 -45.43 37.29
C ASP A 26 35.80 -44.35 38.03
N LYS A 27 36.25 -43.93 39.23
CA LYS A 27 35.63 -42.81 39.96
C LYS A 27 35.80 -41.48 39.23
N TRP A 28 36.96 -41.24 38.65
CA TRP A 28 37.25 -40.04 37.87
C TRP A 28 36.36 -39.96 36.63
N GLU A 29 36.27 -41.05 35.87
CA GLU A 29 35.40 -41.16 34.70
C GLU A 29 33.91 -40.99 35.07
N ALA A 30 33.48 -41.49 36.23
CA ALA A 30 32.12 -41.28 36.72
C ALA A 30 31.83 -39.79 36.99
N VAL A 31 32.74 -39.06 37.65
CA VAL A 31 32.59 -37.62 37.91
C VAL A 31 32.54 -36.82 36.60
N LEU A 32 33.40 -37.15 35.64
CA LEU A 32 33.39 -36.52 34.33
C LEU A 32 32.09 -36.80 33.56
N SER A 33 31.59 -38.04 33.64
CA SER A 33 30.33 -38.45 33.02
C SER A 33 29.14 -37.68 33.59
N ASP A 34 29.07 -37.55 34.92
CA ASP A 34 28.03 -36.76 35.60
C ASP A 34 28.06 -35.29 35.18
N CYS A 35 29.25 -34.72 34.99
CA CYS A 35 29.40 -33.36 34.46
C CYS A 35 28.87 -33.25 33.02
N SER A 36 29.22 -34.20 32.15
CA SER A 36 28.72 -34.26 30.77
C SER A 36 27.20 -34.37 30.71
N PHE A 37 26.57 -35.14 31.61
CA PHE A 37 25.10 -35.20 31.71
C PHE A 37 24.50 -33.85 32.08
N LYS A 38 25.07 -33.16 33.08
CA LYS A 38 24.61 -31.81 33.45
C LYS A 38 24.73 -30.81 32.31
N PHE A 39 25.79 -30.88 31.50
CA PHE A 39 25.91 -30.03 30.31
C PHE A 39 24.83 -30.34 29.28
N MET A 40 24.49 -31.62 29.07
CA MET A 40 23.38 -31.98 28.18
C MET A 40 22.06 -31.43 28.67
N ASP A 41 21.77 -31.54 29.97
CA ASP A 41 20.54 -31.01 30.56
C ASP A 41 20.45 -29.49 30.35
N LEU A 42 21.54 -28.74 30.60
CA LEU A 42 21.60 -27.30 30.34
C LEU A 42 21.37 -26.95 28.85
N LEU A 43 21.94 -27.73 27.94
CA LEU A 43 21.73 -27.52 26.50
C LEU A 43 20.29 -27.79 26.08
N ILE A 44 19.68 -28.86 26.60
CA ILE A 44 18.29 -29.20 26.34
C ILE A 44 17.38 -28.07 26.84
N GLU A 45 17.57 -27.61 28.08
CA GLU A 45 16.79 -26.51 28.65
C GLU A 45 16.90 -25.22 27.82
N GLU A 46 18.09 -24.90 27.32
CA GLU A 46 18.30 -23.72 26.47
C GLU A 46 17.62 -23.85 25.11
N GLU A 47 17.72 -25.02 24.46
CA GLU A 47 17.04 -25.28 23.20
C GLU A 47 15.51 -25.33 23.35
N GLU A 48 14.99 -25.87 24.45
CA GLU A 48 13.56 -25.85 24.76
C GLU A 48 13.04 -24.41 24.92
N LYS A 49 13.79 -23.51 25.55
CA LYS A 49 13.44 -22.08 25.64
C LYS A 49 13.38 -21.42 24.27
N LYS A 50 14.33 -21.71 23.38
CA LYS A 50 14.31 -21.19 22.00
C LYS A 50 13.11 -21.73 21.24
N LEU A 51 12.86 -23.04 21.33
CA LEU A 51 11.74 -23.70 20.66
C LEU A 51 10.40 -23.12 21.13
N THR A 52 10.20 -22.97 22.44
CA THR A 52 8.97 -22.35 22.98
C THR A 52 8.80 -20.90 22.54
N THR A 53 9.89 -20.13 22.43
CA THR A 53 9.86 -18.75 21.90
C THR A 53 9.44 -18.72 20.43
N ILE A 54 10.03 -19.60 19.60
CA ILE A 54 9.69 -19.71 18.18
C ILE A 54 8.22 -20.13 18.02
N ASN A 55 7.75 -21.11 18.79
CA ASN A 55 6.35 -21.56 18.74
C ASN A 55 5.39 -20.42 19.10
N LYS A 56 5.70 -19.61 20.11
CA LYS A 56 4.89 -18.42 20.45
C LYS A 56 4.84 -17.42 19.30
N GLN A 57 5.97 -17.17 18.63
CA GLN A 57 6.01 -16.28 17.47
C GLN A 57 5.18 -16.83 16.30
N ILE A 58 5.24 -18.14 16.07
CA ILE A 58 4.42 -18.83 15.06
C ILE A 58 2.93 -18.64 15.39
N GLU A 59 2.51 -18.91 16.62
CA GLU A 59 1.12 -18.74 17.07
C GLU A 59 0.65 -17.28 16.94
N GLU A 60 1.48 -16.30 17.31
CA GLU A 60 1.17 -14.89 17.16
C GLU A 60 0.97 -14.50 15.69
N LEU A 61 1.84 -14.97 14.79
CA LEU A 61 1.70 -14.73 13.36
C LEU A 61 0.45 -15.41 12.79
N HIS A 62 0.14 -16.64 13.19
CA HIS A 62 -1.09 -17.31 12.80
C HIS A 62 -2.33 -16.54 13.25
N SER A 63 -2.33 -16.04 14.49
CA SER A 63 -3.42 -15.22 15.03
C SER A 63 -3.60 -13.92 14.22
N LYS A 64 -2.50 -13.24 13.87
CA LYS A 64 -2.53 -12.03 13.02
C LYS A 64 -3.10 -12.33 11.63
N ILE A 65 -2.69 -13.44 11.01
CA ILE A 65 -3.19 -13.84 9.69
C ILE A 65 -4.70 -14.14 9.74
N GLU A 66 -5.14 -14.91 10.74
CA GLU A 66 -6.56 -15.21 10.90
C GLU A 66 -7.38 -13.95 11.21
N ALA A 67 -6.86 -13.01 12.00
CA ALA A 67 -7.54 -11.73 12.23
C ALA A 67 -7.76 -10.94 10.93
N VAL A 68 -6.75 -10.90 10.05
CA VAL A 68 -6.85 -10.22 8.75
C VAL A 68 -7.80 -10.96 7.80
N LYS A 69 -7.73 -12.30 7.77
CA LYS A 69 -8.56 -13.13 6.90
C LYS A 69 -10.04 -13.06 7.27
N ASN A 70 -10.34 -12.97 8.55
CA ASN A 70 -11.71 -12.85 9.07
C ASN A 70 -12.22 -11.40 9.11
N ASP A 71 -11.39 -10.42 8.76
CA ASP A 71 -11.82 -9.02 8.62
C ASP A 71 -12.61 -8.84 7.31
N GLU A 72 -13.92 -9.06 7.41
CA GLU A 72 -14.88 -8.87 6.33
C GLU A 72 -14.83 -7.45 5.74
N SER A 73 -14.41 -6.45 6.52
CA SER A 73 -14.25 -5.08 6.03
C SER A 73 -13.13 -4.96 5.00
N LEU A 74 -12.05 -5.75 5.13
CA LEU A 74 -10.96 -5.79 4.17
C LEU A 74 -11.37 -6.47 2.87
N ILE A 75 -12.16 -7.54 2.95
CA ILE A 75 -12.71 -8.23 1.78
C ILE A 75 -13.61 -7.27 0.99
N VAL A 76 -14.52 -6.57 1.66
CA VAL A 76 -15.41 -5.58 1.01
C VAL A 76 -14.62 -4.43 0.38
N LYS A 77 -13.57 -3.92 1.05
CA LYS A 77 -12.69 -2.87 0.50
C LYS A 77 -11.94 -3.37 -0.73
N TYR A 78 -11.39 -4.57 -0.69
CA TYR A 78 -10.71 -5.19 -1.82
C TYR A 78 -11.64 -5.31 -3.03
N ASP A 79 -12.84 -5.85 -2.83
CA ASP A 79 -13.84 -5.97 -3.89
C ASP A 79 -14.25 -4.62 -4.48
N SER A 80 -14.38 -3.59 -3.64
CA SER A 80 -14.68 -2.22 -4.08
C SER A 80 -13.57 -1.66 -4.97
N ILE A 81 -12.31 -1.84 -4.58
CA ILE A 81 -11.14 -1.42 -5.36
C ILE A 81 -11.10 -2.16 -6.70
N MET A 82 -11.29 -3.48 -6.70
CA MET A 82 -11.28 -4.29 -7.92
C MET A 82 -12.39 -3.90 -8.88
N LYS A 83 -13.61 -3.66 -8.38
CA LYS A 83 -14.72 -3.13 -9.18
C LYS A 83 -14.39 -1.76 -9.77
N GLY A 84 -13.77 -0.88 -8.98
CA GLY A 84 -13.29 0.43 -9.43
C GLY A 84 -12.27 0.32 -10.57
N MET A 85 -11.28 -0.57 -10.43
CA MET A 85 -10.27 -0.82 -11.46
C MET A 85 -10.90 -1.30 -12.77
N HIS A 86 -11.80 -2.29 -12.72
CA HIS A 86 -12.47 -2.78 -13.93
C HIS A 86 -13.34 -1.71 -14.60
N LYS A 87 -14.02 -0.86 -13.81
CA LYS A 87 -14.79 0.26 -14.36
C LYS A 87 -13.90 1.29 -15.07
N LEU A 88 -12.72 1.57 -14.50
CA LEU A 88 -11.75 2.47 -15.14
C LEU A 88 -11.19 1.85 -16.43
N GLU A 89 -10.84 0.57 -16.39
CA GLU A 89 -10.31 -0.16 -17.54
C GLU A 89 -11.30 -0.19 -18.71
N THR A 90 -12.56 -0.56 -18.45
CA THR A 90 -13.62 -0.58 -19.45
C THR A 90 -13.88 0.81 -20.04
N SER A 91 -13.99 1.85 -19.20
CA SER A 91 -14.17 3.23 -19.66
C SER A 91 -12.98 3.74 -20.50
N LEU A 92 -11.75 3.36 -20.12
CA LEU A 92 -10.55 3.68 -20.87
C LEU A 92 -10.58 3.02 -22.25
N LEU A 93 -10.91 1.73 -22.30
CA LEU A 93 -11.02 0.97 -23.55
C LEU A 93 -12.09 1.54 -24.47
N GLU A 94 -13.28 1.85 -23.96
CA GLU A 94 -14.35 2.50 -24.73
C GLU A 94 -13.93 3.85 -25.29
N THR A 95 -13.24 4.65 -24.47
CA THR A 95 -12.71 5.96 -24.90
C THR A 95 -11.69 5.78 -26.03
N LYS A 96 -10.76 4.82 -25.89
CA LYS A 96 -9.77 4.51 -26.92
C LYS A 96 -10.43 4.00 -28.20
N LYS A 97 -11.40 3.09 -28.11
CA LYS A 97 -12.18 2.59 -29.25
C LYS A 97 -12.91 3.72 -29.98
N THR A 98 -13.56 4.61 -29.22
CA THR A 98 -14.28 5.76 -29.80
C THR A 98 -13.33 6.74 -30.49
N LYS A 99 -12.17 7.01 -29.90
CA LYS A 99 -11.13 7.84 -30.53
C LYS A 99 -10.63 7.19 -31.82
N LEU A 100 -10.30 5.91 -31.78
CA LEU A 100 -9.85 5.16 -32.95
C LEU A 100 -10.89 5.17 -34.07
N ALA A 101 -12.17 4.92 -33.76
CA ALA A 101 -13.24 4.94 -34.75
C ALA A 101 -13.40 6.33 -35.40
N ARG A 102 -13.22 7.41 -34.62
CA ARG A 102 -13.22 8.77 -35.15
C ARG A 102 -12.03 9.01 -36.06
N ASP A 103 -10.83 8.66 -35.61
CA ASP A 103 -9.61 8.86 -36.40
C ASP A 103 -9.72 8.08 -37.73
N VAL A 104 -10.14 6.81 -37.70
CA VAL A 104 -10.38 6.00 -38.90
C VAL A 104 -11.36 6.67 -39.86
N LYS A 105 -12.46 7.25 -39.35
CA LYS A 105 -13.42 8.00 -40.16
C LYS A 105 -12.81 9.27 -40.76
N ASP A 106 -12.02 10.00 -39.98
CA ASP A 106 -11.38 11.23 -40.45
C ASP A 106 -10.36 10.93 -41.56
N TYR A 107 -9.60 9.83 -41.43
CA TYR A 107 -8.68 9.34 -42.47
C TYR A 107 -9.44 8.87 -43.73
N SER A 108 -10.50 8.08 -43.59
CA SER A 108 -11.26 7.56 -44.75
C SER A 108 -11.99 8.65 -45.53
N THR A 109 -12.37 9.74 -44.86
CA THR A 109 -13.05 10.89 -45.47
C THR A 109 -12.09 12.03 -45.87
N ASN A 110 -10.76 11.81 -45.74
CA ASN A 110 -9.71 12.80 -45.99
C ASN A 110 -9.93 14.13 -45.22
N MET A 111 -10.52 14.04 -44.03
CA MET A 111 -10.85 15.14 -43.14
C MET A 111 -9.72 15.50 -42.16
N VAL A 112 -8.67 14.67 -42.08
CA VAL A 112 -7.54 14.81 -41.14
C VAL A 112 -6.78 16.13 -41.32
N TYR A 113 -6.54 16.54 -42.57
CA TYR A 113 -5.75 17.71 -42.90
C TYR A 113 -6.58 18.78 -43.62
N ARG A 114 -7.78 19.10 -43.10
CA ARG A 114 -8.48 20.29 -43.57
C ARG A 114 -7.78 21.56 -43.08
N TRP A 115 -6.83 22.04 -43.88
CA TRP A 115 -6.25 23.38 -43.79
C TRP A 115 -7.20 24.46 -44.31
N SER A 116 -8.40 24.10 -44.77
CA SER A 116 -9.36 25.03 -45.35
C SER A 116 -9.75 26.09 -44.34
N HIS A 117 -9.14 27.25 -44.50
CA HIS A 117 -9.52 28.52 -43.92
C HIS A 117 -11.06 28.60 -43.96
N ILE A 118 -11.66 28.55 -42.77
CA ILE A 118 -13.04 28.95 -42.58
C ILE A 118 -13.06 30.41 -43.05
N LYS A 119 -13.43 30.67 -44.31
CA LYS A 119 -13.93 31.97 -44.71
C LYS A 119 -15.20 32.12 -43.88
N ALA A 120 -15.06 32.86 -42.79
CA ALA A 120 -16.09 33.11 -41.81
C ALA A 120 -17.30 33.73 -42.51
N ASN A 121 -18.30 32.91 -42.82
CA ASN A 121 -19.65 33.41 -43.03
C ASN A 121 -20.69 32.32 -42.74
N VAL A 122 -20.74 31.86 -41.49
CA VAL A 122 -22.00 31.38 -40.90
C VAL A 122 -21.98 31.69 -39.41
N ASN A 123 -23.01 32.44 -39.01
CA ASN A 123 -23.30 33.00 -37.70
C ASN A 123 -22.94 32.07 -36.50
N PRO A 124 -22.03 32.45 -35.57
CA PRO A 124 -21.63 31.62 -34.44
C PRO A 124 -22.55 31.87 -33.25
N MET A 125 -23.79 31.40 -33.30
CA MET A 125 -24.58 31.21 -32.09
C MET A 125 -24.93 29.73 -31.96
N ARG A 126 -24.54 29.16 -30.80
CA ARG A 126 -24.83 27.80 -30.31
C ARG A 126 -23.84 26.69 -30.72
N GLY A 127 -22.57 26.92 -30.44
CA GLY A 127 -21.61 25.84 -30.17
C GLY A 127 -21.37 25.72 -28.68
N THR A 128 -22.31 25.15 -27.91
CA THR A 128 -22.01 24.79 -26.51
C THR A 128 -20.93 23.72 -26.56
N SER A 129 -19.69 24.09 -26.26
CA SER A 129 -18.53 23.22 -26.25
C SER A 129 -18.88 21.90 -25.54
N TRP A 130 -18.77 20.79 -26.27
CA TRP A 130 -19.04 19.44 -25.75
C TRP A 130 -18.21 19.15 -24.48
N PHE A 131 -17.05 19.79 -24.36
CA PHE A 131 -16.21 19.77 -23.17
C PHE A 131 -16.83 20.46 -21.96
N ASN A 132 -17.53 21.59 -22.13
CA ASN A 132 -18.21 22.27 -21.02
C ASN A 132 -19.44 21.49 -20.55
N LYS A 133 -20.17 20.84 -21.48
CA LYS A 133 -21.34 20.02 -21.14
C LYS A 133 -20.96 18.82 -20.25
N LYS A 134 -19.94 18.04 -20.64
CA LYS A 134 -19.45 16.92 -19.83
C LYS A 134 -18.79 17.32 -18.51
N ARG A 135 -18.32 18.58 -18.39
CA ARG A 135 -17.70 19.10 -17.16
C ARG A 135 -18.74 19.57 -16.15
N ALA A 136 -19.85 20.16 -16.60
CA ALA A 136 -20.99 20.51 -15.77
C ALA A 136 -21.72 19.26 -15.23
N GLU A 137 -21.83 18.19 -16.03
CA GLU A 137 -22.41 16.91 -15.58
C GLU A 137 -21.61 16.22 -14.46
N ARG A 138 -20.31 16.53 -14.32
CA ARG A 138 -19.45 15.97 -13.27
C ARG A 138 -19.37 16.83 -12.00
N ASN A 139 -19.82 18.09 -12.06
CA ASN A 139 -19.80 18.99 -10.91
C ASN A 139 -20.96 20.02 -11.02
N PRO A 140 -22.05 19.86 -10.26
CA PRO A 140 -23.22 20.73 -10.33
C PRO A 140 -22.96 22.17 -9.82
N ASN A 141 -21.83 22.44 -9.15
CA ASN A 141 -21.45 23.78 -8.68
C ASN A 141 -20.53 24.54 -9.66
N PHE A 142 -20.36 24.07 -10.89
CA PHE A 142 -19.50 24.75 -11.87
C PHE A 142 -20.20 25.99 -12.47
N ILE A 143 -19.89 27.17 -11.95
CA ILE A 143 -20.36 28.45 -12.51
C ILE A 143 -19.61 28.75 -13.80
N ASN A 144 -20.35 28.88 -14.90
CA ASN A 144 -19.80 29.29 -16.18
C ASN A 144 -19.53 30.81 -16.18
N VAL A 145 -18.30 31.20 -15.82
CA VAL A 145 -17.85 32.59 -15.70
C VAL A 145 -17.99 33.41 -16.99
N SER A 146 -18.21 32.77 -18.15
CA SER A 146 -18.32 33.45 -19.44
C SER A 146 -19.65 34.15 -19.72
N GLN A 147 -20.67 34.04 -18.85
CA GLN A 147 -21.98 34.71 -19.04
C GLN A 147 -22.26 35.91 -18.11
N SER A 148 -21.38 36.27 -17.18
CA SER A 148 -21.70 37.29 -16.16
C SER A 148 -21.32 38.74 -16.54
N ARG A 149 -20.80 39.00 -17.75
CA ARG A 149 -20.50 40.37 -18.20
C ARG A 149 -21.46 40.84 -19.30
N ARG A 150 -22.77 40.96 -19.00
CA ARG A 150 -23.71 41.77 -19.79
C ARG A 150 -25.06 41.93 -19.07
N SER A 151 -25.13 42.88 -18.14
CA SER A 151 -26.25 43.84 -17.98
C SER A 151 -26.16 44.58 -16.64
N ASN A 152 -25.72 45.84 -16.63
CA ASN A 152 -26.52 46.93 -16.06
C ASN A 152 -25.94 48.31 -16.43
N PRO A 153 -26.68 49.16 -17.15
CA PRO A 153 -26.45 50.60 -17.18
C PRO A 153 -27.48 51.29 -16.29
N GLN A 154 -27.06 51.94 -15.19
CA GLN A 154 -27.86 53.02 -14.63
C GLN A 154 -27.00 54.06 -13.93
N THR A 155 -27.03 55.24 -14.53
CA THR A 155 -26.60 56.53 -14.00
C THR A 155 -27.45 56.92 -12.79
N ARG A 156 -26.82 57.48 -11.76
CA ARG A 156 -27.30 58.68 -11.05
C ARG A 156 -26.21 59.23 -10.12
N SER A 157 -25.83 60.45 -10.43
CA SER A 157 -25.16 61.41 -9.55
C SER A 157 -26.02 61.72 -8.32
N ASP A 158 -25.42 61.77 -7.13
CA ASP A 158 -25.51 62.96 -6.29
C ASP A 158 -24.40 63.01 -5.23
N SER A 159 -24.01 64.23 -4.91
CA SER A 159 -22.94 64.67 -4.02
C SER A 159 -23.43 64.86 -2.58
N HIS A 160 -22.58 64.59 -1.57
CA HIS A 160 -22.20 65.55 -0.51
C HIS A 160 -21.40 64.92 0.66
N LEU A 161 -20.22 65.49 0.86
CA LEU A 161 -19.51 65.86 2.11
C LEU A 161 -19.47 64.92 3.34
N GLY A 162 -18.23 64.55 3.70
CA GLY A 162 -17.60 65.02 4.94
C GLY A 162 -17.53 64.04 6.13
N GLY A 163 -16.33 63.80 6.65
CA GLY A 163 -16.16 63.27 8.01
C GLY A 163 -14.86 62.51 8.28
N ARG A 164 -13.79 63.23 8.62
CA ARG A 164 -12.58 62.74 9.32
C ARG A 164 -12.88 62.37 10.78
N SER A 165 -12.27 61.31 11.32
CA SER A 165 -11.48 61.23 12.58
C SER A 165 -11.31 59.77 13.00
N SER A 166 -10.07 59.28 13.17
CA SER A 166 -9.28 59.20 14.43
C SER A 166 -9.74 58.02 15.29
N MET A 167 -9.00 56.90 15.30
CA MET A 167 -8.02 56.54 16.35
C MET A 167 -8.67 56.50 17.74
N ASP A 168 -8.95 55.28 18.21
CA ASP A 168 -8.55 54.73 19.52
C ASP A 168 -8.50 53.20 19.39
#